data_AF-A0A8X7CEH9-F1
#
_entry.id   AF-A0A8X7CEH9-F1
#
_cell.length_a   1.000
_cell.length_b   1.000
_cell.length_c   1.000
_cell.angle_alpha   90.00
_cell.angle_beta   90.00
_cell.angle_gamma   90.00
#
_symmetry.space_group_name_H-M   'P 1'
#
loop_
_entity.id
_entity.type
_entity.pdbx_description
1 polymer ?
#
loop_
_entity_poly.entity_id
_entity_poly.type
_entity_poly.pdbx_seq_one_letter_code
_entity_poly.pdbx_strand_id
1 'polypeptide(L)'
;MVSCFICSKNFTLNKNLYEHLRSKHKVSPEVPGKILCSFQCGNKFRTHKELRSHLENFHKQPVECETHEFHDYETFELWKKRFEETTGYGYTLRVSEKVLRSGVAKSHLICHRSGNRKSESTGQRRMKKAGSSKIGTVCPSVMEVSRSLSDGKVNVIFWKTHIGHEADPKHTPIHKTKSTKKLEMIDYNVCAILPAAGKGDRMGLETPKQYISIHQKPIICYTVEAFSRLPFIKKVIVVASCGSLNLMLEKLSQNCVLQGEKLMVTEASGTRHESIKSGLKVLQTCCDTEPEIVIVHDGVRPFFPENIVYNLVTTAKEHGAAGITCPLISTVISVDEDGFLNTVLDRNVYKASEMPQAFQYNLILKAYEAVSPFDLENGTECLKLILDYTGIRPKLLPATSHLWKVTHRKDIYTGAAVAKESQSVKIINSNSVPEFLPYLKTALSKTFKNVSLASKFTESSLDKFQNLIFIHDSKNPYNLIENMNILSVGQKLMHLCSIIHIFKNDFDTTINFLEFQKQARAGAKTLKSANILVYIIIWEKINSMQTFEETAELARSLLFDSNPSISGTVFLS
;
A
#
# COMPACT_ATOMS: atom_id res chain seq x y z
N MET A 1 -11.04 51.24 -32.53
CA MET A 1 -11.99 51.95 -31.64
C MET A 1 -13.37 51.37 -31.88
N VAL A 2 -14.20 51.27 -30.83
CA VAL A 2 -15.55 50.72 -30.90
C VAL A 2 -16.52 51.81 -30.48
N SER A 3 -17.53 52.09 -31.29
CA SER A 3 -18.49 53.19 -31.08
C SER A 3 -19.80 52.68 -30.48
N CYS A 4 -20.43 53.51 -29.65
CA CYS A 4 -21.79 53.28 -29.19
C CYS A 4 -22.78 53.48 -30.34
N PHE A 5 -23.63 52.49 -30.63
CA PHE A 5 -24.61 52.59 -31.71
C PHE A 5 -25.79 53.52 -31.39
N ILE A 6 -25.95 53.96 -30.12
CA ILE A 6 -27.03 54.84 -29.68
C ILE A 6 -26.59 56.31 -29.66
N CYS A 7 -25.36 56.60 -29.21
CA CYS A 7 -24.88 57.98 -29.05
C CYS A 7 -23.54 58.27 -29.72
N SER A 8 -23.01 57.34 -30.52
CA SER A 8 -21.80 57.50 -31.33
C SER A 8 -20.51 57.81 -30.56
N LYS A 9 -20.50 57.70 -29.22
CA LYS A 9 -19.28 57.83 -28.41
C LYS A 9 -18.29 56.71 -28.71
N ASN A 10 -17.02 57.08 -28.87
CA ASN A 10 -15.93 56.14 -29.18
C ASN A 10 -15.23 55.65 -27.92
N PHE A 11 -14.94 54.35 -27.89
CA PHE A 11 -14.23 53.68 -26.81
C PHE A 11 -13.04 52.90 -27.37
N THR A 12 -11.97 52.78 -26.58
CA THR A 12 -10.78 52.00 -26.93
C THR A 12 -11.00 50.50 -26.70
N LEU A 13 -11.79 50.13 -25.70
CA LEU A 13 -12.07 48.74 -25.31
C LEU A 13 -13.58 48.46 -25.23
N ASN A 14 -14.00 47.26 -25.65
CA ASN A 14 -15.40 46.80 -25.55
C ASN A 14 -15.96 46.84 -24.12
N LYS A 15 -15.13 46.61 -23.09
CA LYS A 15 -15.55 46.70 -21.68
C LYS A 15 -16.14 48.07 -21.34
N ASN A 16 -15.47 49.14 -21.79
CA ASN A 16 -15.86 50.52 -21.49
C ASN A 16 -17.13 50.90 -22.27
N LEU A 17 -17.26 50.42 -23.52
CA LEU A 17 -18.50 50.54 -24.28
C LEU A 17 -19.67 49.83 -23.56
N TYR A 18 -19.46 48.63 -23.02
CA TYR A 18 -20.52 47.88 -22.32
C TYR A 18 -20.92 48.48 -20.97
N GLU A 19 -19.97 49.08 -20.24
CA GLU A 19 -20.30 49.88 -19.04
C GLU A 19 -21.06 51.15 -19.41
N HIS A 20 -20.69 51.80 -20.51
CA HIS A 20 -21.40 52.95 -21.03
C HIS A 20 -22.84 52.60 -21.47
N LEU A 21 -23.04 51.53 -22.23
CA LEU A 21 -24.38 51.05 -22.63
C LEU A 21 -25.26 50.74 -21.42
N ARG A 22 -24.71 50.11 -20.38
CA ARG A 22 -25.45 49.80 -19.14
C ARG A 22 -25.78 51.04 -18.31
N SER A 23 -24.83 51.96 -18.15
CA SER A 23 -24.99 53.12 -17.28
C SER A 23 -25.78 54.27 -17.93
N LYS A 24 -25.60 54.50 -19.23
CA LYS A 24 -26.18 55.66 -19.93
C LYS A 24 -27.38 55.31 -20.80
N HIS A 25 -27.44 54.09 -21.32
CA HIS A 25 -28.54 53.65 -22.18
C HIS A 25 -29.42 52.58 -21.53
N LYS A 26 -29.05 52.10 -20.32
CA LYS A 26 -29.71 50.97 -19.64
C LYS A 26 -29.84 49.71 -20.51
N VAL A 27 -29.01 49.60 -21.56
CA VAL A 27 -28.96 48.43 -22.45
C VAL A 27 -27.88 47.49 -21.94
N SER A 28 -28.25 46.22 -21.73
CA SER A 28 -27.29 45.17 -21.38
C SER A 28 -26.85 44.46 -22.65
N PRO A 29 -25.64 44.72 -23.16
CA PRO A 29 -25.18 44.11 -24.41
C PRO A 29 -25.02 42.60 -24.26
N GLU A 30 -25.47 41.85 -25.27
CA GLU A 30 -25.23 40.41 -25.37
C GLU A 30 -23.77 40.13 -25.73
N VAL A 31 -22.95 39.94 -24.69
CA VAL A 31 -21.59 39.43 -24.85
C VAL A 31 -21.64 37.92 -25.09
N PRO A 32 -21.14 37.42 -26.23
CA PRO A 32 -21.12 35.99 -26.49
C PRO A 32 -20.19 35.28 -25.49
N GLY A 33 -20.65 34.15 -24.96
CA GLY A 33 -19.86 33.27 -24.12
C GLY A 33 -18.62 32.74 -24.85
N LYS A 34 -17.58 32.35 -24.10
CA LYS A 34 -16.38 31.70 -24.64
C LYS A 34 -16.34 30.19 -24.38
N ILE A 35 -17.23 29.69 -23.53
CA ILE A 35 -17.32 28.29 -23.15
C ILE A 35 -18.21 27.59 -24.17
N LEU A 36 -17.66 26.67 -24.96
CA LEU A 36 -18.43 25.87 -25.92
C LEU A 36 -19.09 24.68 -25.21
N CYS A 37 -20.29 24.30 -25.65
CA CYS A 37 -20.92 23.06 -25.22
C CYS A 37 -20.04 21.85 -25.53
N SER A 38 -19.92 20.92 -24.58
CA SER A 38 -19.12 19.69 -24.72
C SER A 38 -19.64 18.78 -25.85
N PHE A 39 -20.93 18.84 -26.19
CA PHE A 39 -21.54 18.13 -27.32
C PHE A 39 -21.46 18.90 -28.66
N GLN A 40 -20.79 20.05 -28.70
CA GLN A 40 -20.61 20.88 -29.89
C GLN A 40 -21.93 21.31 -30.58
N CYS A 41 -23.02 21.47 -29.83
CA CYS A 41 -24.33 21.91 -30.35
C CYS A 41 -24.41 23.38 -30.80
N GLY A 42 -23.27 24.06 -30.98
CA GLY A 42 -23.20 25.47 -31.41
C GLY A 42 -23.37 26.52 -30.31
N ASN A 43 -23.92 26.16 -29.15
CA ASN A 43 -24.16 27.09 -28.04
C ASN A 43 -22.89 27.50 -27.28
N LYS A 44 -22.85 28.76 -26.82
CA LYS A 44 -21.72 29.37 -26.09
C LYS A 44 -22.18 29.99 -24.77
N PHE A 45 -21.45 29.69 -23.69
CA PHE A 45 -21.77 30.10 -22.32
C PHE A 45 -20.68 30.99 -21.70
N ARG A 46 -21.07 31.81 -20.72
CA ARG A 46 -20.17 32.71 -20.00
C ARG A 46 -19.59 32.04 -18.76
N THR A 47 -20.35 31.17 -18.11
CA THR A 47 -19.97 30.51 -16.86
C THR A 47 -20.12 28.98 -16.94
N HIS A 48 -19.37 28.26 -16.10
CA HIS A 48 -19.53 26.80 -15.96
C HIS A 48 -20.93 26.42 -15.44
N LYS A 49 -21.57 27.29 -14.64
CA LYS A 49 -22.95 27.10 -14.17
C LYS A 49 -23.94 27.09 -15.34
N GLU A 50 -23.85 28.07 -16.23
CA GLU A 50 -24.69 28.14 -17.45
C GLU A 50 -24.50 26.90 -18.33
N LEU A 51 -23.25 26.44 -18.53
CA LEU A 51 -22.96 25.22 -19.27
C LEU A 51 -23.63 24.00 -18.62
N ARG A 52 -23.51 23.83 -17.30
CA ARG A 52 -24.11 22.70 -16.57
C ARG A 52 -25.63 22.70 -16.68
N SER A 53 -26.28 23.84 -16.46
CA SER A 53 -27.74 23.97 -16.64
C SER A 53 -28.18 23.68 -18.07
N HIS A 54 -27.38 24.03 -19.09
CA HIS A 54 -27.68 23.67 -20.47
C HIS A 54 -27.57 22.15 -20.72
N LEU A 55 -26.53 21.50 -20.17
CA LEU A 55 -26.34 20.05 -20.31
C LEU A 55 -27.53 19.27 -19.71
N GLU A 56 -28.03 19.68 -18.56
CA GLU A 56 -29.18 19.04 -17.91
C GLU A 56 -30.49 19.30 -18.66
N ASN A 57 -30.75 20.55 -19.03
CA ASN A 57 -32.05 20.94 -19.59
C ASN A 57 -32.21 20.56 -21.07
N PHE A 58 -31.16 20.79 -21.87
CA PHE A 58 -31.19 20.62 -23.33
C PHE A 58 -30.65 19.25 -23.77
N HIS A 59 -29.53 18.81 -23.20
CA HIS A 59 -28.94 17.51 -23.53
C HIS A 59 -29.43 16.36 -22.66
N LYS A 60 -30.29 16.63 -21.66
CA LYS A 60 -30.78 15.64 -20.69
C LYS A 60 -29.66 14.84 -20.03
N GLN A 61 -28.48 15.45 -19.90
CA GLN A 61 -27.31 14.84 -19.29
C GLN A 61 -27.18 15.35 -17.84
N PRO A 62 -27.43 14.50 -16.83
CA PRO A 62 -27.31 14.91 -15.43
C PRO A 62 -25.86 15.23 -15.08
N VAL A 63 -25.63 16.30 -14.31
CA VAL A 63 -24.30 16.67 -13.80
C VAL A 63 -24.28 16.51 -12.29
N GLU A 64 -23.62 15.45 -11.82
CA GLU A 64 -23.57 15.09 -10.41
C GLU A 64 -22.68 16.07 -9.61
N CYS A 65 -23.16 16.45 -8.43
CA CYS A 65 -22.51 17.37 -7.50
C CYS A 65 -22.40 16.74 -6.11
N GLU A 66 -21.24 16.90 -5.49
CA GLU A 66 -20.96 16.48 -4.12
C GLU A 66 -20.36 17.65 -3.33
N THR A 67 -20.52 17.63 -2.01
CA THR A 67 -19.86 18.59 -1.11
C THR A 67 -18.97 17.80 -0.16
N HIS A 68 -17.71 18.23 -0.03
CA HIS A 68 -16.71 17.62 0.84
C HIS A 68 -16.16 18.67 1.79
N GLU A 69 -16.04 18.32 3.07
CA GLU A 69 -15.46 19.18 4.11
C GLU A 69 -14.14 18.55 4.60
N PHE A 70 -13.10 19.38 4.72
CA PHE A 70 -11.77 18.98 5.15
C PHE A 70 -11.29 19.88 6.29
N HIS A 71 -10.51 19.30 7.20
CA HIS A 71 -9.97 20.02 8.37
C HIS A 71 -8.98 21.11 7.97
N ASP A 72 -8.17 20.86 6.93
CA ASP A 72 -7.15 21.77 6.44
C ASP A 72 -6.92 21.60 4.92
N TYR A 73 -6.01 22.38 4.36
CA TYR A 73 -5.67 22.31 2.93
C TYR A 73 -4.86 21.07 2.55
N GLU A 74 -4.07 20.51 3.47
CA GLU A 74 -3.21 19.35 3.21
C GLU A 74 -4.05 18.07 3.05
N THR A 75 -5.04 17.87 3.92
CA THR A 75 -6.03 16.79 3.84
C THR A 75 -6.86 16.85 2.55
N PHE A 76 -7.24 18.06 2.11
CA PHE A 76 -7.85 18.28 0.79
C PHE A 76 -6.91 17.85 -0.35
N GLU A 77 -5.64 18.27 -0.35
CA GLU A 77 -4.67 17.89 -1.40
C GLU A 77 -4.41 16.38 -1.44
N LEU A 78 -4.35 15.71 -0.29
CA LEU A 78 -4.24 14.25 -0.20
C LEU A 78 -5.47 13.55 -0.79
N TRP A 79 -6.68 14.01 -0.45
CA TRP A 79 -7.92 13.48 -1.03
C TRP A 79 -7.97 13.69 -2.55
N LYS A 80 -7.65 14.90 -3.01
CA LYS A 80 -7.60 15.24 -4.43
C LYS A 80 -6.60 14.34 -5.15
N LYS A 81 -5.38 14.21 -4.63
CA LYS A 81 -4.35 13.35 -5.22
C LYS A 81 -4.84 11.91 -5.33
N ARG A 82 -5.44 11.36 -4.27
CA ARG A 82 -6.02 10.01 -4.28
C ARG A 82 -7.16 9.89 -5.28
N PHE A 83 -8.02 10.89 -5.42
CA PHE A 83 -9.08 10.93 -6.42
C PHE A 83 -8.52 10.91 -7.85
N GLU A 84 -7.55 11.79 -8.14
CA GLU A 84 -6.88 11.89 -9.45
C GLU A 84 -6.18 10.59 -9.81
N GLU A 85 -5.53 9.96 -8.82
CA GLU A 85 -4.91 8.66 -8.96
C GLU A 85 -5.94 7.54 -9.22
N THR A 86 -7.02 7.50 -8.44
CA THR A 86 -8.02 6.42 -8.55
C THR A 86 -8.82 6.50 -9.86
N THR A 87 -9.14 7.71 -10.31
CA THR A 87 -10.06 7.92 -11.43
C THR A 87 -9.37 8.26 -12.75
N GLY A 88 -8.10 8.69 -12.71
CA GLY A 88 -7.36 9.16 -13.89
C GLY A 88 -7.81 10.53 -14.40
N TYR A 89 -8.66 11.25 -13.65
CA TYR A 89 -9.08 12.61 -13.97
C TYR A 89 -8.30 13.63 -13.14
N GLY A 90 -7.26 14.22 -13.74
CA GLY A 90 -6.48 15.30 -13.11
C GLY A 90 -7.19 16.67 -13.12
N TYR A 91 -6.90 17.50 -12.14
CA TYR A 91 -7.37 18.87 -11.96
C TYR A 91 -6.21 19.84 -11.80
N THR A 92 -6.36 21.02 -12.40
CA THR A 92 -5.33 22.05 -12.43
C THR A 92 -5.92 23.40 -12.06
N LEU A 93 -5.17 24.16 -11.26
CA LEU A 93 -5.49 25.54 -10.94
C LEU A 93 -5.20 26.42 -12.17
N ARG A 94 -6.20 27.17 -12.65
CA ARG A 94 -6.01 28.08 -13.79
C ARG A 94 -5.80 29.54 -13.42
N VAL A 95 -6.28 29.94 -12.25
CA VAL A 95 -6.18 31.30 -11.73
C VAL A 95 -5.78 31.19 -10.27
N SER A 96 -4.91 32.08 -9.81
CA SER A 96 -4.51 32.13 -8.41
C SER A 96 -5.73 32.30 -7.49
N GLU A 97 -5.58 31.82 -6.27
CA GLU A 97 -6.58 31.94 -5.21
C GLU A 97 -7.02 33.40 -5.01
N LYS A 98 -8.32 33.63 -4.85
CA LYS A 98 -8.89 34.95 -4.60
C LYS A 98 -9.40 35.03 -3.16
N VAL A 99 -8.80 35.91 -2.37
CA VAL A 99 -9.24 36.19 -0.99
C VAL A 99 -10.42 37.16 -1.01
N LEU A 100 -11.52 36.76 -0.37
CA LEU A 100 -12.70 37.59 -0.17
C LEU A 100 -12.56 38.44 1.10
N ARG A 101 -13.27 39.57 1.15
CA ARG A 101 -13.34 40.42 2.35
C ARG A 101 -13.86 39.69 3.60
N SER A 102 -14.57 38.58 3.41
CA SER A 102 -15.08 37.71 4.46
C SER A 102 -14.01 36.79 5.09
N GLY A 103 -12.73 36.91 4.71
CA GLY A 103 -11.67 36.03 5.22
C GLY A 103 -11.67 34.63 4.61
N VAL A 104 -12.39 34.43 3.49
CA VAL A 104 -12.46 33.15 2.77
C VAL A 104 -11.66 33.26 1.48
N ALA A 105 -10.74 32.33 1.26
CA ALA A 105 -9.95 32.22 0.06
C ALA A 105 -10.60 31.20 -0.89
N LYS A 106 -10.93 31.63 -2.13
CA LYS A 106 -11.61 30.79 -3.13
C LYS A 106 -10.69 30.45 -4.29
N SER A 107 -10.69 29.19 -4.69
CA SER A 107 -9.98 28.70 -5.87
C SER A 107 -10.85 27.75 -6.69
N HIS A 108 -10.58 27.65 -8.00
CA HIS A 108 -11.29 26.76 -8.90
C HIS A 108 -10.28 25.85 -9.59
N LEU A 109 -10.36 24.56 -9.31
CA LEU A 109 -9.58 23.56 -10.01
C LEU A 109 -10.43 22.95 -11.11
N ILE A 110 -9.93 23.02 -12.33
CA ILE A 110 -10.66 22.53 -13.50
C ILE A 110 -9.97 21.28 -14.05
N CYS A 111 -10.73 20.41 -14.71
CA CYS A 111 -10.18 19.23 -15.37
C CYS A 111 -9.01 19.59 -16.30
N HIS A 112 -7.89 18.87 -16.17
CA HIS A 112 -6.68 19.06 -16.95
C HIS A 112 -6.89 18.86 -18.46
N ARG A 113 -7.94 18.15 -18.89
CA ARG A 113 -8.30 17.99 -20.31
C ARG A 113 -9.10 19.16 -20.86
N SER A 114 -9.63 20.03 -20.00
CA SER A 114 -10.46 21.19 -20.38
C SER A 114 -9.67 22.28 -21.13
N GLY A 115 -10.26 22.80 -22.20
CA GLY A 115 -9.85 23.96 -23.00
C GLY A 115 -9.15 23.62 -24.32
N ASN A 116 -8.77 24.68 -25.04
CA ASN A 116 -7.97 24.58 -26.28
C ASN A 116 -6.47 24.48 -25.99
N ARG A 117 -5.73 23.83 -26.91
CA ARG A 117 -4.27 23.92 -26.95
C ARG A 117 -3.88 25.38 -27.22
N LYS A 118 -3.10 25.98 -26.32
CA LYS A 118 -2.37 27.21 -26.64
C LYS A 118 -1.07 26.83 -27.34
N SER A 119 -0.87 27.26 -28.57
CA SER A 119 0.43 27.22 -29.23
C SER A 119 1.23 28.42 -28.76
N GLU A 120 2.09 28.26 -27.77
CA GLU A 120 3.06 29.28 -27.40
C GLU A 120 4.44 28.87 -27.94
N SER A 121 4.76 29.36 -29.13
CA SER A 121 6.07 29.84 -29.60
C SER A 121 6.16 29.77 -31.13
N THR A 122 6.59 30.87 -31.74
CA THR A 122 7.06 30.99 -33.13
C THR A 122 8.50 30.50 -33.30
N GLY A 123 9.09 29.91 -32.27
CA GLY A 123 10.44 29.34 -32.29
C GLY A 123 10.39 27.84 -32.52
N GLN A 124 11.07 27.36 -33.57
CA GLN A 124 11.24 25.93 -33.85
C GLN A 124 11.94 25.23 -32.68
N ARG A 125 11.17 24.64 -31.75
CA ARG A 125 11.64 23.54 -30.90
C ARG A 125 11.09 22.22 -31.41
N ARG A 126 11.93 21.19 -31.38
CA ARG A 126 11.55 19.80 -31.66
C ARG A 126 10.20 19.47 -31.04
N MET A 127 9.24 19.07 -31.88
CA MET A 127 7.95 18.59 -31.43
C MET A 127 8.13 17.49 -30.38
N LYS A 128 7.45 17.60 -29.23
CA LYS A 128 7.29 16.47 -28.32
C LYS A 128 6.62 15.33 -29.11
N LYS A 129 7.12 14.09 -28.97
CA LYS A 129 6.56 12.89 -29.62
C LYS A 129 5.06 12.66 -29.31
N ALA A 130 4.53 13.25 -28.24
CA ALA A 130 3.11 13.22 -27.89
C ALA A 130 2.53 14.65 -27.85
N GLY A 131 1.38 14.83 -28.51
CA GLY A 131 0.62 16.08 -28.53
C GLY A 131 -0.06 16.42 -27.19
N SER A 132 -0.82 17.52 -27.15
CA SER A 132 -1.60 17.95 -25.99
C SER A 132 -2.88 17.12 -25.83
N SER A 133 -3.18 16.59 -24.64
CA SER A 133 -4.39 15.79 -24.34
C SER A 133 -5.69 16.63 -24.16
N LYS A 134 -5.67 17.90 -24.55
CA LYS A 134 -6.79 18.85 -24.41
C LYS A 134 -7.92 18.50 -25.37
N ILE A 135 -9.17 18.58 -24.92
CA ILE A 135 -10.35 18.13 -25.69
C ILE A 135 -10.88 19.18 -26.68
N GLY A 136 -10.30 20.38 -26.71
CA GLY A 136 -10.75 21.47 -27.59
C GLY A 136 -12.07 22.14 -27.14
N THR A 137 -12.73 21.59 -26.14
CA THR A 137 -13.93 22.12 -25.50
C THR A 137 -13.72 22.22 -23.99
N VAL A 138 -14.74 22.66 -23.25
CA VAL A 138 -14.69 22.77 -21.79
C VAL A 138 -15.34 21.54 -21.18
N CYS A 139 -14.62 20.87 -20.28
CA CYS A 139 -15.19 19.81 -19.44
C CYS A 139 -16.03 20.45 -18.32
N PRO A 140 -17.26 19.97 -18.05
CA PRO A 140 -18.11 20.53 -17.00
C PRO A 140 -17.61 20.25 -15.58
N SER A 141 -16.73 19.26 -15.40
CA SER A 141 -16.17 18.87 -14.11
C SER A 141 -15.19 19.93 -13.54
N VAL A 142 -15.44 20.32 -12.29
CA VAL A 142 -14.77 21.40 -11.54
C VAL A 142 -14.83 21.14 -10.04
N MET A 143 -13.73 21.44 -9.33
CA MET A 143 -13.71 21.57 -7.86
C MET A 143 -13.70 23.05 -7.49
N GLU A 144 -14.74 23.52 -6.80
CA GLU A 144 -14.81 24.86 -6.23
C GLU A 144 -14.39 24.79 -4.76
N VAL A 145 -13.20 25.28 -4.45
CA VAL A 145 -12.57 25.15 -3.13
C VAL A 145 -12.67 26.48 -2.38
N SER A 146 -13.20 26.43 -1.17
CA SER A 146 -13.33 27.58 -0.26
C SER A 146 -12.59 27.28 1.04
N ARG A 147 -11.48 27.98 1.28
CA ARG A 147 -10.65 27.86 2.49
C ARG A 147 -10.92 29.02 3.43
N SER A 148 -11.24 28.72 4.68
CA SER A 148 -11.38 29.71 5.75
C SER A 148 -9.99 30.09 6.28
N LEU A 149 -9.66 31.37 6.30
CA LEU A 149 -8.35 31.85 6.77
C LEU A 149 -8.24 31.93 8.30
N SER A 150 -9.36 31.82 9.02
CA SER A 150 -9.38 31.90 10.50
C SER A 150 -9.14 30.55 11.18
N ASP A 151 -9.68 29.46 10.63
CA ASP A 151 -9.63 28.12 11.22
C ASP A 151 -9.03 27.06 10.26
N GLY A 152 -8.60 27.46 9.06
CA GLY A 152 -7.93 26.58 8.10
C GLY A 152 -8.83 25.61 7.34
N LYS A 153 -10.12 25.48 7.73
CA LYS A 153 -11.07 24.53 7.15
C LYS A 153 -11.29 24.76 5.67
N VAL A 154 -11.44 23.67 4.93
CA VAL A 154 -11.62 23.67 3.48
C VAL A 154 -12.93 23.01 3.10
N ASN A 155 -13.79 23.74 2.40
CA ASN A 155 -15.03 23.24 1.82
C ASN A 155 -14.92 23.15 0.31
N VAL A 156 -15.29 22.01 -0.25
CA VAL A 156 -15.16 21.72 -1.68
C VAL A 156 -16.51 21.34 -2.26
N ILE A 157 -17.00 22.13 -3.23
CA ILE A 157 -18.12 21.75 -4.08
C ILE A 157 -17.55 21.08 -5.33
N PHE A 158 -17.80 19.79 -5.48
CA PHE A 158 -17.22 18.97 -6.52
C PHE A 158 -18.26 18.53 -7.56
N TRP A 159 -18.11 19.05 -8.77
CA TRP A 159 -18.86 18.62 -9.95
C TRP A 159 -18.07 17.53 -10.65
N LYS A 160 -18.48 16.26 -10.52
CA LYS A 160 -17.67 15.10 -10.90
C LYS A 160 -17.94 14.56 -12.31
N THR A 161 -19.04 14.93 -12.94
CA THR A 161 -19.39 14.43 -14.27
C THR A 161 -18.46 14.99 -15.34
N HIS A 162 -17.78 14.10 -16.07
CA HIS A 162 -16.96 14.44 -17.24
C HIS A 162 -17.74 14.20 -18.52
N ILE A 163 -17.66 15.13 -19.49
CA ILE A 163 -18.32 15.01 -20.79
C ILE A 163 -17.31 15.33 -21.90
N GLY A 164 -17.34 14.52 -22.96
CA GLY A 164 -16.49 14.70 -24.15
C GLY A 164 -15.10 14.10 -24.01
N HIS A 165 -14.81 13.40 -22.90
CA HIS A 165 -13.58 12.64 -22.75
C HIS A 165 -13.67 11.57 -21.66
N GLU A 166 -12.84 10.54 -21.82
CA GLU A 166 -12.59 9.52 -20.79
C GLU A 166 -11.39 9.91 -19.92
N ALA A 167 -11.14 9.11 -18.88
CA ALA A 167 -9.97 9.23 -18.00
C ALA A 167 -8.66 9.18 -18.80
N ASP A 168 -7.62 9.89 -18.34
CA ASP A 168 -6.31 9.83 -19.00
C ASP A 168 -5.52 8.63 -18.43
N PRO A 169 -5.16 7.62 -19.26
CA PRO A 169 -4.40 6.45 -18.83
C PRO A 169 -3.01 6.78 -18.29
N LYS A 170 -2.47 7.97 -18.57
CA LYS A 170 -1.17 8.44 -18.05
C LYS A 170 -1.22 8.94 -16.62
N HIS A 171 -2.41 9.32 -16.13
CA HIS A 171 -2.62 9.86 -14.79
C HIS A 171 -3.41 8.93 -13.88
N THR A 172 -3.96 7.85 -14.40
CA THR A 172 -4.17 6.66 -13.60
C THR A 172 -2.77 6.09 -13.31
N PRO A 173 -2.32 5.96 -12.04
CA PRO A 173 -1.50 4.82 -11.72
C PRO A 173 -2.27 3.65 -12.31
N ILE A 174 -1.55 2.74 -12.95
CA ILE A 174 -2.10 1.43 -13.24
C ILE A 174 -2.33 0.77 -11.86
N HIS A 175 -3.38 1.18 -11.15
CA HIS A 175 -4.06 0.37 -10.17
C HIS A 175 -4.73 -0.70 -11.01
N LYS A 176 -3.94 -1.73 -11.32
CA LYS A 176 -4.45 -3.04 -11.74
C LYS A 176 -5.41 -3.51 -10.65
N THR A 177 -6.67 -3.12 -10.73
CA THR A 177 -7.80 -3.94 -10.28
C THR A 177 -7.92 -5.22 -11.11
N LYS A 178 -6.94 -5.50 -11.99
CA LYS A 178 -6.63 -6.81 -12.56
C LYS A 178 -5.86 -7.74 -11.61
N SER A 179 -5.53 -7.37 -10.37
CA SER A 179 -4.56 -8.13 -9.54
C SER A 179 -4.92 -9.61 -9.39
N THR A 180 -6.15 -9.96 -9.00
CA THR A 180 -6.54 -11.36 -8.80
C THR A 180 -6.56 -12.15 -10.12
N LYS A 181 -7.24 -11.63 -11.16
CA LYS A 181 -7.28 -12.34 -12.46
C LYS A 181 -5.92 -12.44 -13.15
N LYS A 182 -5.01 -11.45 -13.03
CA LYS A 182 -3.67 -11.53 -13.68
C LYS A 182 -2.71 -12.45 -12.94
N LEU A 183 -2.75 -12.50 -11.60
CA LEU A 183 -1.94 -13.45 -10.82
C LEU A 183 -2.30 -14.91 -11.18
N GLU A 184 -3.55 -15.16 -11.59
CA GLU A 184 -4.02 -16.46 -12.10
C GLU A 184 -3.71 -16.72 -13.59
N MET A 185 -3.27 -15.71 -14.35
CA MET A 185 -3.02 -15.81 -15.81
C MET A 185 -1.60 -16.32 -16.17
N ILE A 186 -0.77 -16.67 -15.19
CA ILE A 186 0.48 -17.37 -15.48
C ILE A 186 0.14 -18.85 -15.66
N ASP A 187 0.10 -19.28 -16.91
CA ASP A 187 -0.22 -20.63 -17.36
C ASP A 187 1.00 -21.54 -17.50
N TYR A 188 2.19 -21.02 -17.19
CA TYR A 188 3.47 -21.74 -17.21
C TYR A 188 4.01 -22.02 -15.80
N ASN A 189 4.90 -23.00 -15.71
CA ASN A 189 5.47 -23.43 -14.43
C ASN A 189 6.50 -22.43 -13.88
N VAL A 190 6.25 -21.94 -12.67
CA VAL A 190 7.14 -21.02 -11.94
C VAL A 190 7.54 -21.62 -10.60
N CYS A 191 8.84 -21.65 -10.33
CA CYS A 191 9.38 -22.06 -9.03
C CYS A 191 10.24 -20.96 -8.40
N ALA A 192 10.43 -21.00 -7.09
CA ALA A 192 11.29 -20.07 -6.36
C ALA A 192 12.40 -20.83 -5.61
N ILE A 193 13.61 -20.27 -5.58
CA ILE A 193 14.75 -20.75 -4.81
C ILE A 193 15.12 -19.69 -3.78
N LEU A 194 15.16 -20.10 -2.52
CA LEU A 194 15.49 -19.28 -1.37
C LEU A 194 16.82 -19.72 -0.75
N PRO A 195 17.97 -19.16 -1.17
CA PRO A 195 19.23 -19.37 -0.46
C PRO A 195 19.11 -18.86 0.99
N ALA A 196 19.21 -19.77 1.95
CA ALA A 196 19.09 -19.54 3.37
C ALA A 196 20.22 -20.23 4.18
N ALA A 197 21.33 -20.56 3.54
CA ALA A 197 22.50 -21.21 4.15
C ALA A 197 23.50 -20.25 4.81
N GLY A 198 23.30 -18.94 4.68
CA GLY A 198 24.24 -17.95 5.22
C GLY A 198 24.22 -17.86 6.75
N LYS A 199 25.40 -17.66 7.36
CA LYS A 199 25.56 -17.52 8.83
C LYS A 199 25.07 -16.17 9.37
N GLY A 200 25.24 -15.09 8.59
CA GLY A 200 24.73 -13.77 8.95
C GLY A 200 25.62 -12.97 9.90
N ASP A 201 26.94 -13.13 9.81
CA ASP A 201 27.95 -12.62 10.75
C ASP A 201 27.80 -11.13 11.11
N ARG A 202 27.36 -10.29 10.16
CA ARG A 202 27.09 -8.85 10.36
C ARG A 202 26.02 -8.53 11.42
N MET A 203 25.22 -9.51 11.82
CA MET A 203 24.17 -9.32 12.82
C MET A 203 24.67 -9.50 14.26
N GLY A 204 25.84 -10.12 14.45
CA GLY A 204 26.45 -10.33 15.77
C GLY A 204 25.54 -11.09 16.73
N LEU A 205 24.86 -12.12 16.25
CA LEU A 205 24.00 -13.01 17.03
C LEU A 205 24.43 -14.46 16.80
N GLU A 206 24.32 -15.30 17.83
CA GLU A 206 24.63 -16.73 17.73
C GLU A 206 23.63 -17.48 16.82
N THR A 207 22.37 -17.06 16.85
CA THR A 207 21.32 -17.63 15.99
C THR A 207 21.45 -17.09 14.56
N PRO A 208 21.57 -17.96 13.53
CA PRO A 208 21.57 -17.51 12.15
C PRO A 208 20.32 -16.70 11.82
N LYS A 209 20.52 -15.59 11.11
CA LYS A 209 19.50 -14.54 10.92
C LYS A 209 18.15 -15.02 10.35
N GLN A 210 18.15 -16.06 9.52
CA GLN A 210 16.94 -16.64 8.94
C GLN A 210 16.02 -17.26 10.00
N TYR A 211 16.57 -17.70 11.13
CA TYR A 211 15.85 -18.33 12.24
C TYR A 211 15.44 -17.35 13.34
N ILE A 212 15.85 -16.08 13.25
CA ILE A 212 15.44 -15.07 14.22
C ILE A 212 13.94 -14.85 14.10
N SER A 213 13.27 -14.86 15.25
CA SER A 213 11.83 -14.68 15.33
C SER A 213 11.43 -13.22 15.42
N ILE A 214 10.43 -12.85 14.62
CA ILE A 214 9.65 -11.62 14.73
C ILE A 214 8.23 -12.04 15.09
N HIS A 215 7.69 -11.52 16.21
CA HIS A 215 6.37 -11.94 16.74
C HIS A 215 6.24 -13.46 16.87
N GLN A 216 7.27 -14.09 17.46
CA GLN A 216 7.40 -15.55 17.66
C GLN A 216 7.53 -16.39 16.38
N LYS A 217 7.57 -15.77 15.20
CA LYS A 217 7.71 -16.46 13.91
C LYS A 217 9.07 -16.21 13.28
N PRO A 218 9.82 -17.24 12.85
CA PRO A 218 11.10 -17.07 12.16
C PRO A 218 10.96 -16.24 10.88
N ILE A 219 11.94 -15.36 10.60
CA ILE A 219 11.94 -14.51 9.40
C ILE A 219 11.76 -15.32 8.11
N ILE A 220 12.43 -16.47 7.99
CA ILE A 220 12.29 -17.34 6.81
C ILE A 220 10.85 -17.78 6.56
N CYS A 221 10.06 -17.99 7.61
CA CYS A 221 8.66 -18.40 7.45
C CYS A 221 7.81 -17.31 6.82
N TYR A 222 8.07 -16.03 7.13
CA TYR A 222 7.38 -14.93 6.45
C TYR A 222 7.69 -14.91 4.95
N THR A 223 8.96 -15.13 4.58
CA THR A 223 9.38 -15.17 3.17
C THR A 223 8.75 -16.36 2.44
N VAL A 224 8.78 -17.56 3.04
CA VAL A 224 8.18 -18.78 2.45
C VAL A 224 6.68 -18.57 2.23
N GLU A 225 5.95 -18.12 3.25
CA GLU A 225 4.51 -17.87 3.12
C GLU A 225 4.18 -16.80 2.09
N ALA A 226 5.01 -15.76 1.95
CA ALA A 226 4.81 -14.74 0.92
C ALA A 226 4.86 -15.33 -0.49
N PHE A 227 5.74 -16.29 -0.75
CA PHE A 227 5.75 -17.03 -2.01
C PHE A 227 4.63 -18.07 -2.10
N SER A 228 4.32 -18.80 -1.02
CA SER A 228 3.26 -19.82 -1.01
C SER A 228 1.86 -19.25 -1.28
N ARG A 229 1.60 -17.98 -0.90
CA ARG A 229 0.35 -17.26 -1.19
C ARG A 229 0.16 -16.94 -2.68
N LEU A 230 1.22 -16.95 -3.48
CA LEU A 230 1.13 -16.68 -4.91
C LEU A 230 0.64 -17.94 -5.65
N PRO A 231 -0.55 -17.92 -6.27
CA PRO A 231 -1.17 -19.13 -6.81
C PRO A 231 -0.37 -19.75 -7.97
N PHE A 232 0.30 -18.92 -8.78
CA PHE A 232 1.11 -19.34 -9.92
C PHE A 232 2.47 -19.98 -9.53
N ILE A 233 2.87 -19.92 -8.26
CA ILE A 233 4.11 -20.54 -7.80
C ILE A 233 3.82 -22.00 -7.43
N LYS A 234 4.50 -22.90 -8.16
CA LYS A 234 4.35 -24.35 -8.02
C LYS A 234 5.19 -24.90 -6.87
N LYS A 235 6.46 -24.54 -6.80
CA LYS A 235 7.36 -24.93 -5.70
C LYS A 235 8.22 -23.79 -5.18
N VAL A 236 8.51 -23.86 -3.89
CA VAL A 236 9.47 -23.02 -3.16
C VAL A 236 10.54 -23.95 -2.60
N ILE A 237 11.78 -23.77 -3.06
CA ILE A 237 12.95 -24.54 -2.62
C ILE A 237 13.72 -23.69 -1.62
N VAL A 238 13.74 -24.11 -0.37
CA VAL A 238 14.58 -23.48 0.68
C VAL A 238 15.90 -24.23 0.75
N VAL A 239 17.01 -23.51 0.59
CA VAL A 239 18.35 -24.09 0.66
C VAL A 239 18.96 -23.73 2.01
N ALA A 240 18.94 -24.68 2.94
CA ALA A 240 19.55 -24.56 4.26
C ALA A 240 21.06 -24.81 4.19
N SER A 241 21.77 -24.40 5.24
CA SER A 241 23.18 -24.79 5.42
C SER A 241 23.27 -26.29 5.69
N CYS A 242 24.33 -26.92 5.19
CA CYS A 242 24.67 -28.31 5.52
C CYS A 242 24.64 -28.55 7.04
N GLY A 243 23.92 -29.58 7.48
CA GLY A 243 23.70 -29.91 8.89
C GLY A 243 22.57 -29.13 9.56
N SER A 244 21.83 -28.29 8.84
CA SER A 244 20.71 -27.49 9.36
C SER A 244 19.36 -27.85 8.73
N LEU A 245 19.27 -28.92 7.93
CA LEU A 245 18.04 -29.40 7.31
C LEU A 245 16.95 -29.66 8.33
N ASN A 246 17.24 -30.46 9.37
CA ASN A 246 16.26 -30.82 10.39
C ASN A 246 15.75 -29.59 11.14
N LEU A 247 16.65 -28.67 11.49
CA LEU A 247 16.28 -27.41 12.12
C LEU A 247 15.38 -26.56 11.19
N MET A 248 15.72 -26.47 9.90
CA MET A 248 14.91 -25.74 8.92
C MET A 248 13.52 -26.37 8.78
N LEU A 249 13.43 -27.70 8.62
CA LEU A 249 12.17 -28.43 8.53
C LEU A 249 11.32 -28.25 9.79
N GLU A 250 11.93 -28.32 10.97
CA GLU A 250 11.25 -28.09 12.25
C GLU A 250 10.69 -26.66 12.32
N LYS A 251 11.50 -25.63 12.01
CA LYS A 251 11.04 -24.24 12.06
C LYS A 251 9.92 -23.97 11.07
N LEU A 252 10.01 -24.52 9.86
CA LEU A 252 8.97 -24.36 8.84
C LEU A 252 7.69 -25.12 9.25
N SER A 253 7.78 -26.37 9.70
CA SER A 253 6.60 -27.17 10.08
C SER A 253 5.86 -26.62 11.30
N GLN A 254 6.57 -25.99 12.24
CA GLN A 254 5.97 -25.40 13.45
C GLN A 254 5.41 -23.99 13.26
N ASN A 255 5.84 -23.24 12.23
CA ASN A 255 5.54 -21.80 12.14
C ASN A 255 4.99 -21.33 10.79
N CYS A 256 4.99 -22.18 9.76
CA CYS A 256 4.49 -21.84 8.44
C CYS A 256 3.18 -22.59 8.15
N VAL A 257 2.16 -21.85 7.68
CA VAL A 257 0.95 -22.46 7.12
C VAL A 257 1.19 -22.73 5.64
N LEU A 258 1.49 -23.98 5.31
CA LEU A 258 1.79 -24.40 3.94
C LEU A 258 0.56 -25.03 3.27
N GLN A 259 0.31 -24.66 2.02
CA GLN A 259 -0.74 -25.28 1.21
C GLN A 259 -0.11 -26.38 0.34
N GLY A 260 -0.37 -27.65 0.68
CA GLY A 260 0.05 -28.82 -0.11
C GLY A 260 1.58 -29.03 -0.20
N GLU A 261 2.03 -29.72 -1.25
CA GLU A 261 3.45 -30.09 -1.50
C GLU A 261 4.28 -28.96 -2.15
N LYS A 262 3.92 -27.69 -1.90
CA LYS A 262 4.58 -26.53 -2.51
C LYS A 262 5.98 -26.24 -1.95
N LEU A 263 6.36 -26.81 -0.82
CA LEU A 263 7.64 -26.54 -0.16
C LEU A 263 8.59 -27.74 -0.29
N MET A 264 9.84 -27.46 -0.63
CA MET A 264 10.93 -28.41 -0.49
C MET A 264 12.10 -27.75 0.22
N VAL A 265 12.80 -28.51 1.05
CA VAL A 265 14.02 -28.07 1.71
C VAL A 265 15.17 -28.94 1.24
N THR A 266 16.29 -28.32 0.92
CA THR A 266 17.54 -28.98 0.59
C THR A 266 18.68 -28.33 1.34
N GLU A 267 19.86 -28.90 1.26
CA GLU A 267 21.07 -28.35 1.85
C GLU A 267 22.09 -27.97 0.79
N ALA A 268 22.91 -26.98 1.13
CA ALA A 268 24.14 -26.71 0.42
C ALA A 268 25.23 -26.29 1.41
N SER A 269 26.45 -26.63 1.05
CA SER A 269 27.65 -26.05 1.65
C SER A 269 28.10 -24.85 0.83
N GLY A 270 28.84 -23.95 1.50
CA GLY A 270 29.58 -22.86 0.87
C GLY A 270 28.75 -21.61 0.51
N THR A 271 28.94 -21.06 -0.68
CA THR A 271 28.57 -19.67 -0.99
C THR A 271 27.10 -19.49 -1.37
N ARG A 272 26.69 -18.23 -1.58
CA ARG A 272 25.36 -17.89 -2.09
C ARG A 272 25.10 -18.54 -3.45
N HIS A 273 26.06 -18.52 -4.37
CA HIS A 273 25.86 -19.11 -5.69
C HIS A 273 25.87 -20.64 -5.64
N GLU A 274 26.65 -21.27 -4.76
CA GLU A 274 26.56 -22.72 -4.56
C GLU A 274 25.19 -23.16 -4.02
N SER A 275 24.63 -22.38 -3.09
CA SER A 275 23.26 -22.59 -2.61
C SER A 275 22.23 -22.51 -3.74
N ILE A 276 22.35 -21.51 -4.61
CA ILE A 276 21.44 -21.38 -5.77
C ILE A 276 21.63 -22.53 -6.75
N LYS A 277 22.88 -22.95 -7.02
CA LYS A 277 23.21 -24.09 -7.89
C LYS A 277 22.60 -25.39 -7.36
N SER A 278 22.67 -25.62 -6.05
CA SER A 278 22.01 -26.77 -5.39
C SER A 278 20.49 -26.71 -5.60
N GLY A 279 19.88 -25.55 -5.35
CA GLY A 279 18.44 -25.34 -5.58
C GLY A 279 18.01 -25.59 -7.03
N LEU A 280 18.81 -25.17 -8.02
CA LEU A 280 18.55 -25.43 -9.44
C LEU A 280 18.59 -26.92 -9.77
N LYS A 281 19.59 -27.66 -9.25
CA LYS A 281 19.66 -29.12 -9.44
C LYS A 281 18.47 -29.85 -8.84
N VAL A 282 18.00 -29.42 -7.68
CA VAL A 282 16.82 -30.02 -7.02
C VAL A 282 15.55 -29.85 -7.87
N LEU A 283 15.40 -28.72 -8.59
CA LEU A 283 14.25 -28.53 -9.48
C LEU A 283 14.21 -29.54 -10.64
N GLN A 284 15.34 -30.12 -11.05
CA GLN A 284 15.38 -31.17 -12.07
C GLN A 284 14.75 -32.49 -11.61
N THR A 285 14.78 -32.75 -10.31
CA THR A 285 14.35 -34.05 -9.75
C THR A 285 13.03 -33.96 -9.00
N CYS A 286 12.64 -32.77 -8.53
CA CYS A 286 11.48 -32.61 -7.67
C CYS A 286 10.22 -32.11 -8.39
N CYS A 287 10.30 -31.73 -9.66
CA CYS A 287 9.16 -31.26 -10.43
C CYS A 287 8.80 -32.28 -11.53
N ASP A 288 7.51 -32.61 -11.67
CA ASP A 288 7.03 -33.48 -12.75
C ASP A 288 7.31 -32.91 -14.15
N THR A 289 7.32 -31.58 -14.22
CA THR A 289 7.62 -30.79 -15.42
C THR A 289 8.60 -29.69 -15.05
N GLU A 290 9.65 -29.53 -15.87
CA GLU A 290 10.65 -28.49 -15.61
C GLU A 290 9.99 -27.11 -15.54
N PRO A 291 10.43 -26.23 -14.62
CA PRO A 291 9.92 -24.89 -14.56
C PRO A 291 10.35 -24.11 -15.79
N GLU A 292 9.48 -23.24 -16.30
CA GLU A 292 9.86 -22.32 -17.38
C GLU A 292 10.57 -21.09 -16.82
N ILE A 293 10.17 -20.66 -15.62
CA ILE A 293 10.76 -19.54 -14.89
C ILE A 293 11.16 -19.98 -13.49
N VAL A 294 12.34 -19.58 -13.07
CA VAL A 294 12.79 -19.69 -11.68
C VAL A 294 13.05 -18.31 -11.10
N ILE A 295 12.54 -18.11 -9.89
CA ILE A 295 12.78 -16.93 -9.08
C ILE A 295 13.91 -17.24 -8.11
N VAL A 296 14.88 -16.34 -7.98
CA VAL A 296 15.88 -16.36 -6.91
C VAL A 296 15.55 -15.24 -5.93
N HIS A 297 15.45 -15.56 -4.65
CA HIS A 297 15.13 -14.57 -3.63
C HIS A 297 15.78 -14.88 -2.28
N ASP A 298 16.37 -13.87 -1.62
CA ASP A 298 17.03 -14.11 -0.33
C ASP A 298 16.00 -14.51 0.75
N GLY A 299 16.27 -15.56 1.54
CA GLY A 299 15.34 -16.04 2.58
C GLY A 299 15.00 -15.02 3.70
N VAL A 300 15.73 -13.90 3.77
CA VAL A 300 15.58 -12.83 4.79
C VAL A 300 15.05 -11.51 4.21
N ARG A 301 14.23 -11.59 3.15
CA ARG A 301 13.50 -10.45 2.56
C ARG A 301 11.99 -10.71 2.58
N PRO A 302 11.37 -10.78 3.77
CA PRO A 302 10.00 -11.26 3.92
C PRO A 302 8.91 -10.33 3.38
N PHE A 303 9.23 -9.07 3.08
CA PHE A 303 8.26 -8.06 2.68
C PHE A 303 8.47 -7.67 1.22
N PHE A 304 7.52 -8.05 0.36
CA PHE A 304 7.48 -7.58 -1.01
C PHE A 304 6.03 -7.55 -1.53
N PRO A 305 5.68 -6.55 -2.36
CA PRO A 305 4.39 -6.53 -3.05
C PRO A 305 4.24 -7.67 -4.06
N GLU A 306 3.08 -8.35 -4.07
CA GLU A 306 2.81 -9.47 -4.99
C GLU A 306 2.87 -9.07 -6.47
N ASN A 307 2.44 -7.85 -6.80
CA ASN A 307 2.46 -7.32 -8.17
C ASN A 307 3.89 -7.17 -8.72
N ILE A 308 4.88 -6.95 -7.86
CA ILE A 308 6.29 -6.89 -8.26
C ILE A 308 6.75 -8.26 -8.77
N VAL A 309 6.41 -9.34 -8.07
CA VAL A 309 6.78 -10.72 -8.47
C VAL A 309 6.14 -11.08 -9.80
N TYR A 310 4.86 -10.76 -10.00
CA TYR A 310 4.17 -11.00 -11.27
C TYR A 310 4.84 -10.27 -12.46
N ASN A 311 5.13 -8.97 -12.30
CA ASN A 311 5.77 -8.19 -13.35
C ASN A 311 7.18 -8.72 -13.64
N LEU A 312 7.90 -9.15 -12.60
CA LEU A 312 9.24 -9.72 -12.73
C LEU A 312 9.23 -11.03 -13.54
N VAL A 313 8.33 -11.96 -13.21
CA VAL A 313 8.21 -13.26 -13.91
C VAL A 313 7.84 -13.07 -15.38
N THR A 314 6.84 -12.24 -15.66
CA THR A 314 6.42 -11.94 -17.04
C THR A 314 7.54 -11.29 -17.85
N THR A 315 8.28 -10.36 -17.25
CA THR A 315 9.45 -9.72 -17.89
C THR A 315 10.59 -10.71 -18.15
N ALA A 316 10.86 -11.63 -17.21
CA ALA A 316 11.87 -12.67 -17.41
C ALA A 316 11.46 -13.66 -18.51
N LYS A 317 10.16 -13.98 -18.63
CA LYS A 317 9.65 -14.80 -19.72
C LYS A 317 9.90 -14.17 -21.08
N GLU A 318 9.69 -12.86 -21.21
CA GLU A 318 9.90 -12.10 -22.45
C GLU A 318 11.39 -11.86 -22.79
N HIS A 319 12.22 -11.58 -21.79
CA HIS A 319 13.61 -11.11 -21.98
C HIS A 319 14.70 -12.10 -21.56
N GLY A 320 14.33 -13.30 -21.11
CA GLY A 320 15.25 -14.31 -20.60
C GLY A 320 15.60 -14.13 -19.12
N ALA A 321 15.89 -12.91 -18.68
CA ALA A 321 16.19 -12.61 -17.29
C ALA A 321 15.67 -11.21 -16.89
N ALA A 322 15.25 -11.07 -15.65
CA ALA A 322 14.81 -9.81 -15.10
C ALA A 322 15.22 -9.65 -13.63
N GLY A 323 15.48 -8.42 -13.24
CA GLY A 323 15.90 -8.05 -11.90
C GLY A 323 15.23 -6.78 -11.41
N ILE A 324 15.14 -6.62 -10.10
CA ILE A 324 14.57 -5.42 -9.50
C ILE A 324 15.70 -4.49 -9.08
N THR A 325 15.48 -3.19 -9.26
CA THR A 325 16.43 -2.16 -8.85
C THR A 325 15.76 -1.06 -8.03
N CYS A 326 16.51 -0.54 -7.07
CA CYS A 326 16.13 0.62 -6.26
C CYS A 326 17.13 1.76 -6.48
N PRO A 327 16.69 3.03 -6.34
CA PRO A 327 17.61 4.15 -6.33
C PRO A 327 18.58 4.04 -5.15
N LEU A 328 19.83 4.49 -5.34
CA LEU A 328 20.79 4.60 -4.26
C LEU A 328 20.40 5.74 -3.32
N ILE A 329 20.39 5.46 -2.01
CA ILE A 329 20.14 6.47 -0.97
C ILE A 329 21.44 7.21 -0.64
N SER A 330 22.49 6.44 -0.36
CA SER A 330 23.82 6.98 -0.05
C SER A 330 24.65 7.18 -1.31
N THR A 331 25.55 8.16 -1.27
CA THR A 331 26.63 8.30 -2.25
C THR A 331 27.52 7.06 -2.21
N VAL A 332 27.86 6.51 -3.38
CA VAL A 332 28.79 5.38 -3.49
C VAL A 332 30.15 5.93 -3.92
N ILE A 333 31.17 5.53 -3.17
CA ILE A 333 32.56 5.93 -3.41
C ILE A 333 33.43 4.69 -3.58
N SER A 334 34.50 4.79 -4.37
CA SER A 334 35.60 3.83 -4.33
C SER A 334 36.71 4.37 -3.43
N VAL A 335 37.42 3.45 -2.79
CA VAL A 335 38.55 3.72 -1.91
C VAL A 335 39.79 3.09 -2.57
N ASP A 336 40.94 3.74 -2.49
CA ASP A 336 42.21 3.16 -2.93
C ASP A 336 42.81 2.21 -1.88
N GLU A 337 44.01 1.69 -2.16
CA GLU A 337 44.71 0.73 -1.29
C GLU A 337 45.10 1.32 0.07
N ASP A 338 45.30 2.65 0.14
CA ASP A 338 45.70 3.36 1.35
C ASP A 338 44.50 3.84 2.19
N GLY A 339 43.27 3.57 1.73
CA GLY A 339 42.05 3.95 2.45
C GLY A 339 41.54 5.35 2.11
N PHE A 340 42.10 6.03 1.10
CA PHE A 340 41.66 7.35 0.67
C PHE A 340 40.55 7.28 -0.38
N LEU A 341 39.75 8.34 -0.44
CA LEU A 341 38.71 8.50 -1.45
C LEU A 341 39.36 8.54 -2.84
N ASN A 342 39.00 7.59 -3.70
CA ASN A 342 39.47 7.52 -5.07
C ASN A 342 38.45 8.15 -6.05
N THR A 343 37.21 7.63 -6.09
CA THR A 343 36.17 8.17 -6.99
C THR A 343 34.79 8.20 -6.36
N VAL A 344 33.89 9.02 -6.91
CA VAL A 344 32.47 9.09 -6.54
C VAL A 344 31.62 8.69 -7.74
N LEU A 345 30.73 7.72 -7.56
CA LEU A 345 29.84 7.24 -8.63
C LEU A 345 28.60 8.14 -8.81
N ASP A 346 28.19 8.39 -10.05
CA ASP A 346 26.95 9.12 -10.35
C ASP A 346 25.71 8.30 -9.99
N ARG A 347 25.11 8.61 -8.84
CA ARG A 347 23.90 7.96 -8.31
C ARG A 347 22.70 7.94 -9.28
N ASN A 348 22.68 8.77 -10.32
CA ASN A 348 21.61 8.75 -11.32
C ASN A 348 21.75 7.54 -12.25
N VAL A 349 22.98 7.11 -12.53
CA VAL A 349 23.33 5.99 -13.41
C VAL A 349 23.31 4.67 -12.65
N TYR A 350 23.86 4.63 -11.43
CA TYR A 350 23.93 3.41 -10.63
C TYR A 350 22.65 3.17 -9.81
N LYS A 351 22.34 1.89 -9.57
CA LYS A 351 21.19 1.44 -8.80
C LYS A 351 21.59 0.31 -7.85
N ALA A 352 20.88 0.19 -6.74
CA ALA A 352 20.96 -1.00 -5.91
C ALA A 352 20.20 -2.14 -6.60
N SER A 353 20.85 -3.29 -6.79
CA SER A 353 20.19 -4.52 -7.22
C SER A 353 19.49 -5.16 -6.04
N GLU A 354 18.22 -5.53 -6.23
CA GLU A 354 17.37 -6.08 -5.18
C GLU A 354 16.73 -7.40 -5.62
N MET A 355 16.17 -8.11 -4.65
CA MET A 355 15.43 -9.35 -4.87
C MET A 355 13.92 -9.10 -4.79
N PRO A 356 13.07 -9.97 -5.39
CA PRO A 356 13.43 -11.14 -6.20
C PRO A 356 14.08 -10.82 -7.55
N GLN A 357 14.75 -11.82 -8.11
CA GLN A 357 15.19 -11.85 -9.51
C GLN A 357 14.56 -13.07 -10.19
N ALA A 358 14.26 -12.99 -11.49
CA ALA A 358 13.64 -14.10 -12.22
C ALA A 358 14.35 -14.38 -13.53
N PHE A 359 14.37 -15.64 -13.90
CA PHE A 359 15.15 -16.15 -15.01
C PHE A 359 14.37 -17.25 -15.72
N GLN A 360 14.49 -17.32 -17.05
CA GLN A 360 14.18 -18.55 -17.77
C GLN A 360 15.07 -19.66 -17.21
N TYR A 361 14.44 -20.78 -16.83
CA TYR A 361 15.13 -21.84 -16.10
C TYR A 361 16.32 -22.40 -16.87
N ASN A 362 16.13 -22.71 -18.16
CA ASN A 362 17.18 -23.25 -19.02
C ASN A 362 18.37 -22.27 -19.15
N LEU A 363 18.09 -20.97 -19.13
CA LEU A 363 19.11 -19.93 -19.25
C LEU A 363 19.98 -19.84 -18.00
N ILE A 364 19.36 -19.80 -16.83
CA ILE A 364 20.11 -19.76 -15.56
C ILE A 364 20.82 -21.07 -15.28
N LEU A 365 20.22 -22.21 -15.62
CA LEU A 365 20.89 -23.51 -15.49
C LEU A 365 22.17 -23.54 -16.32
N LYS A 366 22.09 -23.17 -17.61
CA LYS A 366 23.26 -23.06 -18.49
C LYS A 366 24.34 -22.12 -17.94
N ALA A 367 23.94 -20.97 -17.39
CA ALA A 367 24.89 -20.03 -16.79
C ALA A 367 25.62 -20.64 -15.59
N TYR A 368 24.91 -21.38 -14.72
CA TYR A 368 25.49 -22.03 -13.53
C TYR A 368 26.25 -23.33 -13.83
N GLU A 369 26.03 -23.94 -15.00
CA GLU A 369 26.85 -25.04 -15.52
C GLU A 369 28.18 -24.52 -16.06
N ALA A 370 28.17 -23.36 -16.73
CA ALA A 370 29.36 -22.74 -17.32
C ALA A 370 30.16 -21.84 -16.35
N VAL A 371 29.58 -21.47 -15.19
CA VAL A 371 30.21 -20.54 -14.24
C VAL A 371 31.58 -21.03 -13.76
N SER A 372 32.56 -20.13 -13.77
CA SER A 372 33.89 -20.42 -13.26
C SER A 372 33.88 -20.64 -11.73
N PRO A 373 34.82 -21.43 -11.18
CA PRO A 373 34.96 -21.56 -9.72
C PRO A 373 35.17 -20.22 -9.02
N PHE A 374 35.87 -19.28 -9.65
CA PHE A 374 36.10 -17.95 -9.11
C PHE A 374 34.82 -17.13 -8.94
N ASP A 375 33.97 -17.10 -9.97
CA ASP A 375 32.68 -16.38 -9.91
C ASP A 375 31.66 -17.11 -9.03
N LEU A 376 31.75 -18.44 -8.94
CA LEU A 376 30.93 -19.22 -8.03
C LEU A 376 31.24 -18.89 -6.56
N GLU A 377 32.52 -18.67 -6.24
CA GLU A 377 32.97 -18.33 -4.89
C GLU A 377 32.72 -16.84 -4.55
N ASN A 378 33.12 -15.94 -5.44
CA ASN A 378 33.18 -14.49 -5.16
C ASN A 378 32.00 -13.69 -5.72
N GLY A 379 31.21 -14.28 -6.61
CA GLY A 379 30.06 -13.63 -7.22
C GLY A 379 28.99 -13.25 -6.19
N THR A 380 28.31 -12.14 -6.45
CA THR A 380 27.19 -11.68 -5.61
C THR A 380 25.88 -11.50 -6.36
N GLU A 381 25.92 -11.52 -7.70
CA GLU A 381 24.84 -11.05 -8.57
C GLU A 381 24.52 -12.07 -9.68
N CYS A 382 23.34 -12.68 -9.62
CA CYS A 382 22.90 -13.67 -10.61
C CYS A 382 22.69 -13.04 -11.99
N LEU A 383 22.19 -11.80 -12.06
CA LEU A 383 21.99 -11.07 -13.31
C LEU A 383 23.32 -10.91 -14.08
N LYS A 384 24.43 -10.73 -13.36
CA LYS A 384 25.77 -10.62 -13.92
C LYS A 384 26.23 -11.95 -14.50
N LEU A 385 25.99 -13.07 -13.82
CA LEU A 385 26.28 -14.41 -14.35
C LEU A 385 25.50 -14.69 -15.64
N ILE A 386 24.21 -14.29 -15.72
CA ILE A 386 23.46 -14.42 -16.96
C ILE A 386 24.13 -13.65 -18.09
N LEU A 387 24.49 -12.39 -17.86
CA LEU A 387 25.14 -11.56 -18.87
C LEU A 387 26.45 -12.18 -19.36
N ASP A 388 27.30 -12.61 -18.44
CA ASP A 388 28.66 -13.05 -18.76
C ASP A 388 28.71 -14.42 -19.44
N TYR A 389 27.87 -15.35 -18.99
CA TYR A 389 27.92 -16.75 -19.44
C TYR A 389 26.90 -17.08 -20.54
N THR A 390 25.95 -16.18 -20.83
CA THR A 390 24.93 -16.42 -21.86
C THR A 390 24.80 -15.28 -22.88
N GLY A 391 25.36 -14.10 -22.60
CA GLY A 391 25.22 -12.90 -23.44
C GLY A 391 23.85 -12.21 -23.34
N ILE A 392 22.87 -12.80 -22.62
CA ILE A 392 21.56 -12.20 -22.44
C ILE A 392 21.65 -11.04 -21.44
N ARG A 393 21.13 -9.88 -21.85
CA ARG A 393 21.07 -8.68 -21.00
C ARG A 393 19.79 -8.70 -20.15
N PRO A 394 19.89 -8.81 -18.81
CA PRO A 394 18.71 -8.85 -17.98
C PRO A 394 17.95 -7.52 -18.00
N LYS A 395 16.62 -7.59 -18.00
CA LYS A 395 15.75 -6.41 -17.93
C LYS A 395 15.59 -5.95 -16.48
N LEU A 396 15.90 -4.68 -16.22
CA LEU A 396 15.80 -4.09 -14.88
C LEU A 396 14.46 -3.39 -14.69
N LEU A 397 13.75 -3.74 -13.62
CA LEU A 397 12.48 -3.12 -13.22
C LEU A 397 12.72 -2.20 -12.01
N PRO A 398 12.23 -0.95 -12.03
CA PRO A 398 12.35 -0.06 -10.89
C PRO A 398 11.35 -0.44 -9.79
N ALA A 399 11.80 -0.40 -8.54
CA ALA A 399 10.95 -0.52 -7.36
C ALA A 399 11.18 0.63 -6.37
N THR A 400 10.21 0.80 -5.47
CA THR A 400 10.34 1.65 -4.28
C THR A 400 10.96 0.85 -3.13
N SER A 401 11.45 1.54 -2.10
CA SER A 401 12.38 1.05 -1.07
C SER A 401 11.92 -0.12 -0.18
N HIS A 402 10.76 -0.73 -0.42
CA HIS A 402 10.17 -1.76 0.46
C HIS A 402 10.78 -3.15 0.32
N LEU A 403 11.90 -3.33 -0.41
CA LEU A 403 12.47 -4.64 -0.70
C LEU A 403 13.73 -4.97 0.13
N TRP A 404 13.99 -4.25 1.22
CA TRP A 404 15.25 -4.33 1.96
C TRP A 404 15.53 -5.73 2.55
N LYS A 405 16.82 -6.03 2.71
CA LYS A 405 17.31 -7.25 3.34
C LYS A 405 17.45 -7.07 4.84
N VAL A 406 16.87 -7.96 5.64
CA VAL A 406 17.14 -7.99 7.08
C VAL A 406 18.60 -8.43 7.29
N THR A 407 19.44 -7.47 7.68
CA THR A 407 20.90 -7.63 7.74
C THR A 407 21.46 -7.29 9.12
N HIS A 408 20.92 -6.26 9.75
CA HIS A 408 21.34 -5.74 11.05
C HIS A 408 20.22 -5.83 12.08
N ARG A 409 20.55 -5.67 13.36
CA ARG A 409 19.56 -5.69 14.46
C ARG A 409 18.43 -4.66 14.28
N LYS A 410 18.75 -3.46 13.79
CA LYS A 410 17.74 -2.43 13.49
C LYS A 410 16.68 -2.87 12.49
N ASP A 411 17.05 -3.77 11.58
CA ASP A 411 16.15 -4.27 10.54
C ASP A 411 15.14 -5.27 11.13
N ILE A 412 15.46 -5.92 12.27
CA ILE A 412 14.53 -6.78 13.01
C ILE A 412 13.40 -5.93 13.60
N TYR A 413 13.73 -4.80 14.24
CA TYR A 413 12.72 -3.88 14.78
C TYR A 413 11.83 -3.31 13.67
N THR A 414 12.44 -2.90 12.56
CA THR A 414 11.72 -2.42 11.38
C THR A 414 10.80 -3.51 10.83
N GLY A 415 11.31 -4.74 10.70
CA GLY A 415 10.53 -5.88 10.24
C GLY A 415 9.38 -6.25 11.19
N ALA A 416 9.57 -6.12 12.50
CA ALA A 416 8.53 -6.34 13.49
C ALA A 416 7.38 -5.35 13.35
N ALA A 417 7.68 -4.06 13.19
CA ALA A 417 6.67 -3.04 12.94
C ALA A 417 5.91 -3.32 11.63
N VAL A 418 6.62 -3.56 10.53
CA VAL A 418 6.00 -3.80 9.21
C VAL A 418 5.15 -5.08 9.19
N ALA A 419 5.61 -6.15 9.85
CA ALA A 419 4.82 -7.36 10.02
C ALA A 419 3.52 -7.08 10.78
N LYS A 420 3.57 -6.23 11.82
CA LYS A 420 2.42 -5.88 12.65
C LYS A 420 1.39 -5.03 11.90
N GLU A 421 1.81 -3.99 11.19
CA GLU A 421 0.94 -3.14 10.36
C GLU A 421 0.19 -3.94 9.28
N SER A 422 0.80 -5.03 8.81
CA SER A 422 0.24 -5.89 7.76
C SER A 422 -0.77 -6.91 8.29
N GLN A 423 -0.86 -7.09 9.62
CA GLN A 423 -1.85 -7.98 10.22
C GLN A 423 -3.27 -7.42 10.08
N SER A 424 -4.22 -8.34 10.03
CA SER A 424 -5.63 -8.00 10.01
C SER A 424 -6.20 -7.85 11.41
N VAL A 425 -7.12 -6.91 11.58
CA VAL A 425 -7.93 -6.74 12.79
C VAL A 425 -9.39 -7.03 12.47
N LYS A 426 -10.00 -7.91 13.25
CA LYS A 426 -11.42 -8.22 13.16
C LYS A 426 -12.16 -7.71 14.39
N ILE A 427 -13.14 -6.85 14.19
CA ILE A 427 -14.04 -6.38 15.26
C ILE A 427 -15.31 -7.22 15.20
N ILE A 428 -15.61 -7.89 16.31
CA ILE A 428 -16.73 -8.81 16.49
C ILE A 428 -17.79 -8.14 17.36
N ASN A 429 -19.06 -8.38 17.02
CA ASN A 429 -20.22 -7.86 17.74
C ASN A 429 -20.30 -6.32 17.74
N SER A 430 -20.01 -5.70 16.60
CA SER A 430 -19.96 -4.25 16.42
C SER A 430 -21.30 -3.52 16.63
N ASN A 431 -22.41 -4.26 16.70
CA ASN A 431 -23.74 -3.69 16.84
C ASN A 431 -24.10 -3.36 18.30
N SER A 432 -23.34 -3.87 19.27
CA SER A 432 -23.58 -3.60 20.69
C SER A 432 -23.34 -2.14 21.08
N VAL A 433 -22.38 -1.46 20.43
CA VAL A 433 -22.09 -0.03 20.68
C VAL A 433 -21.79 0.69 19.35
N PRO A 434 -22.82 1.05 18.57
CA PRO A 434 -22.64 1.63 17.23
C PRO A 434 -21.87 2.97 17.23
N GLU A 435 -22.02 3.75 18.29
CA GLU A 435 -21.41 5.07 18.49
C GLU A 435 -19.89 5.03 18.73
N PHE A 436 -19.36 3.94 19.31
CA PHE A 436 -17.93 3.74 19.55
C PHE A 436 -17.18 3.31 18.28
N LEU A 437 -17.88 2.63 17.37
CA LEU A 437 -17.29 1.97 16.21
C LEU A 437 -16.49 2.91 15.27
N PRO A 438 -16.93 4.14 14.98
CA PRO A 438 -16.16 5.08 14.17
C PRO A 438 -14.81 5.44 14.80
N TYR A 439 -14.76 5.65 16.12
CA TYR A 439 -13.53 5.96 16.85
C TYR A 439 -12.56 4.78 16.82
N LEU A 440 -13.06 3.58 17.13
CA LEU A 440 -12.25 2.36 17.11
C LEU A 440 -11.69 2.09 15.71
N LYS A 441 -12.50 2.18 14.65
CA LYS A 441 -12.03 2.02 13.27
C LYS A 441 -10.97 3.05 12.92
N THR A 442 -11.22 4.32 13.25
CA THR A 442 -10.29 5.42 12.92
C THR A 442 -8.95 5.21 13.60
N ALA A 443 -8.93 4.89 14.91
CA ALA A 443 -7.71 4.59 15.63
C ALA A 443 -6.98 3.40 14.98
N LEU A 444 -7.64 2.25 14.81
CA LEU A 444 -7.01 1.05 14.25
C LEU A 444 -6.45 1.29 12.84
N SER A 445 -7.15 2.04 12.00
CA SER A 445 -6.71 2.36 10.64
C SER A 445 -5.50 3.29 10.57
N LYS A 446 -5.09 3.95 11.67
CA LYS A 446 -3.81 4.68 11.74
C LYS A 446 -2.60 3.74 11.70
N THR A 447 -2.77 2.48 12.07
CA THR A 447 -1.66 1.52 12.22
C THR A 447 -1.85 0.26 11.37
N PHE A 448 -3.06 -0.30 11.35
CA PHE A 448 -3.36 -1.55 10.67
C PHE A 448 -3.96 -1.30 9.29
N LYS A 449 -3.40 -1.94 8.27
CA LYS A 449 -3.87 -1.79 6.88
C LYS A 449 -5.24 -2.42 6.64
N ASN A 450 -5.57 -3.48 7.38
CA ASN A 450 -6.76 -4.30 7.16
C ASN A 450 -7.62 -4.38 8.42
N VAL A 451 -8.64 -3.53 8.53
CA VAL A 451 -9.64 -3.55 9.62
C VAL A 451 -10.99 -3.95 9.06
N SER A 452 -11.61 -5.00 9.60
CA SER A 452 -12.90 -5.49 9.12
C SER A 452 -13.86 -5.83 10.27
N LEU A 453 -15.15 -5.85 9.95
CA LEU A 453 -16.24 -6.14 10.90
C LEU A 453 -16.79 -7.56 10.72
N ALA A 454 -17.26 -8.18 11.80
CA ALA A 454 -18.12 -9.37 11.78
C ALA A 454 -19.23 -9.27 12.83
N SER A 455 -20.39 -9.84 12.49
CA SER A 455 -21.53 -9.95 13.40
C SER A 455 -21.40 -11.12 14.38
N LYS A 456 -20.72 -12.22 14.01
CA LYS A 456 -20.54 -13.40 14.86
C LYS A 456 -19.10 -13.91 14.84
N PHE A 457 -18.68 -14.49 15.96
CA PHE A 457 -17.44 -15.24 16.07
C PHE A 457 -17.63 -16.67 15.58
N THR A 458 -16.63 -17.21 14.90
CA THR A 458 -16.49 -18.63 14.62
C THR A 458 -15.08 -19.04 15.01
N GLU A 459 -14.87 -20.25 15.53
CA GLU A 459 -13.54 -20.72 15.96
C GLU A 459 -12.51 -20.63 14.83
N SER A 460 -12.93 -20.86 13.57
CA SER A 460 -12.10 -20.66 12.37
C SER A 460 -11.55 -19.22 12.20
N SER A 461 -12.05 -18.25 12.96
CA SER A 461 -11.54 -16.88 12.98
C SER A 461 -10.18 -16.79 13.69
N LEU A 462 -9.89 -17.69 14.64
CA LEU A 462 -8.59 -17.73 15.32
C LEU A 462 -7.45 -18.11 14.38
N ASP A 463 -7.73 -18.99 13.41
CA ASP A 463 -6.76 -19.39 12.38
C ASP A 463 -6.57 -18.34 11.29
N LYS A 464 -7.57 -17.48 11.07
CA LYS A 464 -7.58 -16.51 9.97
C LYS A 464 -7.05 -15.14 10.36
N PHE A 465 -7.31 -14.69 11.58
CA PHE A 465 -7.03 -13.33 12.03
C PHE A 465 -6.01 -13.33 13.17
N GLN A 466 -5.03 -12.44 13.10
CA GLN A 466 -4.01 -12.29 14.13
C GLN A 466 -4.47 -11.37 15.26
N ASN A 467 -5.48 -10.52 15.01
CA ASN A 467 -5.99 -9.58 16.00
C ASN A 467 -7.52 -9.61 16.00
N LEU A 468 -8.12 -9.82 17.17
CA LEU A 468 -9.56 -9.86 17.39
C LEU A 468 -9.95 -8.85 18.46
N ILE A 469 -11.05 -8.13 18.24
CA ILE A 469 -11.68 -7.28 19.25
C ILE A 469 -13.11 -7.73 19.42
N PHE A 470 -13.50 -8.06 20.65
CA PHE A 470 -14.86 -8.38 21.03
C PHE A 470 -15.43 -7.23 21.82
N ILE A 471 -16.58 -6.72 21.38
CA ILE A 471 -17.34 -5.71 22.13
C ILE A 471 -18.48 -6.44 22.83
N HIS A 472 -18.56 -6.27 24.15
CA HIS A 472 -19.53 -6.93 25.02
C HIS A 472 -20.49 -5.92 25.64
N ASP A 473 -21.76 -6.29 25.65
CA ASP A 473 -22.86 -5.58 26.33
C ASP A 473 -23.31 -6.30 27.63
N SER A 474 -22.62 -7.39 27.99
CA SER A 474 -22.93 -8.17 29.21
C SER A 474 -22.47 -7.44 30.46
N LYS A 475 -23.33 -7.47 31.49
CA LYS A 475 -23.02 -6.96 32.83
C LYS A 475 -22.14 -7.89 33.66
N ASN A 476 -21.94 -9.15 33.24
CA ASN A 476 -21.10 -10.11 33.95
C ASN A 476 -19.90 -10.52 33.08
N PRO A 477 -18.67 -10.11 33.44
CA PRO A 477 -17.45 -10.43 32.71
C PRO A 477 -16.87 -11.81 33.09
N TYR A 478 -17.34 -12.46 34.16
CA TYR A 478 -16.83 -13.79 34.56
C TYR A 478 -17.15 -14.88 33.53
N ASN A 479 -18.23 -14.73 32.75
CA ASN A 479 -18.52 -15.63 31.61
C ASN A 479 -17.38 -15.68 30.59
N LEU A 480 -16.57 -14.62 30.49
CA LEU A 480 -15.38 -14.63 29.65
C LEU A 480 -14.34 -15.62 30.17
N ILE A 481 -14.14 -15.71 31.49
CA ILE A 481 -13.15 -16.59 32.12
C ILE A 481 -13.49 -18.05 31.84
N GLU A 482 -14.76 -18.42 31.94
CA GLU A 482 -15.23 -19.77 31.60
C GLU A 482 -14.94 -20.10 30.12
N ASN A 483 -15.23 -19.17 29.21
CA ASN A 483 -14.95 -19.34 27.79
C ASN A 483 -13.45 -19.42 27.48
N MET A 484 -12.60 -18.65 28.19
CA MET A 484 -11.14 -18.75 28.06
C MET A 484 -10.64 -20.13 28.47
N ASN A 485 -11.18 -20.70 29.54
CA ASN A 485 -10.82 -22.04 29.99
C ASN A 485 -11.21 -23.11 28.97
N ILE A 486 -12.37 -22.98 28.32
CA ILE A 486 -12.80 -23.89 27.24
C ILE A 486 -11.86 -23.78 26.03
N LEU A 487 -11.52 -22.56 25.59
CA LEU A 487 -10.59 -22.31 24.49
C LEU A 487 -9.18 -22.85 24.78
N SER A 488 -8.77 -22.90 26.05
CA SER A 488 -7.45 -23.41 26.45
C SER A 488 -7.25 -24.92 26.27
N VAL A 489 -8.35 -25.66 26.04
CA VAL A 489 -8.32 -27.11 25.72
C VAL A 489 -8.03 -27.35 24.22
N GLY A 490 -7.99 -26.29 23.41
CA GLY A 490 -7.81 -26.34 21.96
C GLY A 490 -6.36 -26.44 21.45
N GLN A 491 -6.23 -26.49 20.12
CA GLN A 491 -4.97 -26.61 19.38
C GLN A 491 -4.14 -25.31 19.44
N LYS A 492 -2.81 -25.44 19.61
CA LYS A 492 -1.87 -24.30 19.59
C LYS A 492 -1.89 -23.62 18.22
N LEU A 493 -2.07 -22.29 18.19
CA LEU A 493 -2.06 -21.52 16.95
C LEU A 493 -0.65 -21.40 16.36
N MET A 494 -0.57 -21.46 15.03
CA MET A 494 0.67 -21.30 14.26
C MET A 494 1.20 -19.86 14.26
N HIS A 495 0.34 -18.90 14.62
CA HIS A 495 0.68 -17.49 14.79
C HIS A 495 0.23 -16.98 16.15
N LEU A 496 0.85 -15.89 16.59
CA LEU A 496 0.40 -15.15 17.76
C LEU A 496 -0.93 -14.45 17.46
N CYS A 497 -1.97 -14.78 18.21
CA CYS A 497 -3.27 -14.12 18.15
C CYS A 497 -3.46 -13.20 19.37
N SER A 498 -3.77 -11.93 19.15
CA SER A 498 -4.10 -10.98 20.21
C SER A 498 -5.60 -10.71 20.23
N ILE A 499 -6.22 -10.90 21.40
CA ILE A 499 -7.65 -10.74 21.61
C ILE A 499 -7.87 -9.62 22.63
N ILE A 500 -8.70 -8.64 22.28
CA ILE A 500 -9.17 -7.61 23.22
C ILE A 500 -10.66 -7.81 23.48
N HIS A 501 -11.04 -7.87 24.74
CA HIS A 501 -12.43 -7.81 25.17
C HIS A 501 -12.72 -6.44 25.74
N ILE A 502 -13.65 -5.72 25.13
CA ILE A 502 -14.09 -4.39 25.58
C ILE A 502 -15.47 -4.55 26.19
N PHE A 503 -15.58 -4.20 27.46
CA PHE A 503 -16.84 -4.20 28.20
C PHE A 503 -17.24 -2.77 28.54
N LYS A 504 -18.51 -2.46 28.30
CA LYS A 504 -19.12 -1.24 28.84
C LYS A 504 -19.31 -1.39 30.34
N ASN A 505 -18.92 -0.39 31.15
CA ASN A 505 -19.06 -0.40 32.62
C ASN A 505 -20.51 -0.17 33.06
N ASP A 506 -21.36 -1.14 32.73
CA ASP A 506 -22.66 -1.39 33.35
C ASP A 506 -22.57 -2.65 34.25
N PHE A 507 -21.40 -2.88 34.83
CA PHE A 507 -21.09 -4.04 35.66
C PHE A 507 -22.01 -4.14 36.87
N ASP A 508 -22.32 -5.38 37.26
CA ASP A 508 -22.96 -5.65 38.54
C ASP A 508 -22.05 -5.14 39.68
N THR A 509 -22.65 -4.40 40.61
CA THR A 509 -22.00 -3.89 41.83
C THR A 509 -21.39 -4.99 42.72
N THR A 510 -21.77 -6.25 42.48
CA THR A 510 -21.21 -7.42 43.17
C THR A 510 -19.85 -7.88 42.63
N ILE A 511 -19.37 -7.35 41.49
CA ILE A 511 -18.11 -7.77 40.87
C ILE A 511 -16.90 -7.23 41.65
N ASN A 512 -16.10 -8.15 42.17
CA ASN A 512 -14.81 -7.81 42.77
C ASN A 512 -13.73 -7.70 41.68
N PHE A 513 -13.37 -6.47 41.31
CA PHE A 513 -12.36 -6.20 40.26
C PHE A 513 -11.01 -6.87 40.52
N LEU A 514 -10.55 -6.92 41.77
CA LEU A 514 -9.28 -7.55 42.11
C LEU A 514 -9.35 -9.06 41.89
N GLU A 515 -10.47 -9.68 42.24
CA GLU A 515 -10.71 -11.10 42.01
C GLU A 515 -10.83 -11.40 40.51
N PHE A 516 -11.61 -10.59 39.79
CA PHE A 516 -11.74 -10.72 38.33
C PHE A 516 -10.38 -10.60 37.63
N GLN A 517 -9.54 -9.62 38.01
CA GLN A 517 -8.20 -9.46 37.47
C GLN A 517 -7.30 -10.68 37.75
N LYS A 518 -7.40 -11.27 38.95
CA LYS A 518 -6.66 -12.51 39.28
C LYS A 518 -7.10 -13.67 38.40
N GLN A 519 -8.41 -13.86 38.23
CA GLN A 519 -8.96 -14.93 37.39
C GLN A 519 -8.64 -14.73 35.90
N ALA A 520 -8.73 -13.49 35.39
CA ALA A 520 -8.34 -13.15 34.03
C ALA A 520 -6.86 -13.45 33.74
N ARG A 521 -5.96 -13.12 34.67
CA ARG A 521 -4.53 -13.47 34.55
C ARG A 521 -4.31 -14.98 34.56
N ALA A 522 -5.04 -15.72 35.38
CA ALA A 522 -4.95 -17.18 35.40
C ALA A 522 -5.40 -17.81 34.07
N GLY A 523 -6.55 -17.39 33.53
CA GLY A 523 -7.04 -17.84 32.22
C GLY A 523 -6.14 -17.41 31.05
N ALA A 524 -5.60 -16.20 31.07
CA ALA A 524 -4.67 -15.74 30.04
C ALA A 524 -3.33 -16.50 30.06
N LYS A 525 -2.89 -16.99 31.22
CA LYS A 525 -1.67 -17.78 31.35
C LYS A 525 -1.80 -19.13 30.64
N THR A 526 -2.97 -19.77 30.68
CA THR A 526 -3.20 -21.03 29.95
C THR A 526 -3.27 -20.77 28.44
N LEU A 527 -3.94 -19.71 28.01
CA LEU A 527 -4.02 -19.34 26.59
C LEU A 527 -2.69 -18.92 25.96
N LYS A 528 -1.75 -18.40 26.77
CA LYS A 528 -0.42 -18.01 26.30
C LYS A 528 0.38 -19.18 25.72
N SER A 529 0.23 -20.40 26.24
CA SER A 529 0.89 -21.59 25.69
C SER A 529 0.32 -21.99 24.31
N ALA A 530 -0.92 -21.60 24.03
CA ALA A 530 -1.61 -21.77 22.75
C ALA A 530 -1.36 -20.62 21.76
N ASN A 531 -0.39 -19.72 22.03
CA ASN A 531 -0.11 -18.51 21.24
C ASN A 531 -1.25 -17.49 21.21
N ILE A 532 -2.08 -17.44 22.26
CA ILE A 532 -3.17 -16.47 22.39
C ILE A 532 -2.85 -15.49 23.54
N LEU A 533 -2.88 -14.19 23.22
CA LEU A 533 -2.78 -13.12 24.20
C LEU A 533 -4.15 -12.50 24.37
N VAL A 534 -4.52 -12.21 25.61
CA VAL A 534 -5.84 -11.64 25.92
C VAL A 534 -5.67 -10.37 26.72
N TYR A 535 -6.42 -9.34 26.37
CA TYR A 535 -6.49 -8.08 27.09
C TYR A 535 -7.94 -7.73 27.34
N ILE A 536 -8.22 -7.11 28.49
CA ILE A 536 -9.59 -6.75 28.87
C ILE A 536 -9.60 -5.25 29.13
N ILE A 537 -10.49 -4.53 28.45
CA ILE A 537 -10.72 -3.11 28.67
C ILE A 537 -12.13 -2.93 29.22
N ILE A 538 -12.22 -2.20 30.31
CA ILE A 538 -13.46 -1.83 30.99
C ILE A 538 -13.62 -0.33 30.80
N TRP A 539 -14.67 0.04 30.08
CA TRP A 539 -14.97 1.42 29.73
C TRP A 539 -15.89 2.05 30.78
N GLU A 540 -15.41 3.03 31.54
CA GLU A 540 -16.16 3.73 32.59
C GLU A 540 -17.40 4.47 32.08
N LYS A 541 -18.43 4.55 32.93
CA LYS A 541 -19.80 5.02 32.59
C LYS A 541 -19.90 6.50 32.16
N ILE A 542 -18.78 7.21 32.11
CA ILE A 542 -18.72 8.60 31.65
C ILE A 542 -18.76 8.56 30.12
N ASN A 543 -19.96 8.65 29.55
CA ASN A 543 -20.18 8.76 28.11
C ASN A 543 -19.74 10.15 27.61
N SER A 544 -18.42 10.38 27.55
CA SER A 544 -17.84 11.53 26.87
C SER A 544 -17.13 11.08 25.60
N MET A 545 -17.11 11.94 24.57
CA MET A 545 -16.37 11.66 23.32
C MET A 545 -14.88 11.36 23.59
N GLN A 546 -14.31 11.97 24.63
CA GLN A 546 -12.92 11.77 25.03
C GLN A 546 -12.65 10.31 25.46
N THR A 547 -13.57 9.71 26.21
CA THR A 547 -13.44 8.33 26.71
C THR A 547 -13.44 7.30 25.56
N PHE A 548 -14.16 7.59 24.47
CA PHE A 548 -14.13 6.76 23.26
C PHE A 548 -12.79 6.79 22.55
N GLU A 549 -12.18 7.97 22.43
CA GLU A 549 -10.88 8.12 21.80
C GLU A 549 -9.79 7.42 22.62
N GLU A 550 -9.80 7.60 23.94
CA GLU A 550 -8.87 6.95 24.87
C GLU A 550 -8.98 5.41 24.81
N THR A 551 -10.19 4.86 24.87
CA THR A 551 -10.43 3.42 24.77
C THR A 551 -9.97 2.87 23.40
N ALA A 552 -10.25 3.59 22.31
CA ALA A 552 -9.86 3.19 20.97
C ALA A 552 -8.34 3.19 20.77
N GLU A 553 -7.65 4.23 21.28
CA GLU A 553 -6.19 4.33 21.22
C GLU A 553 -5.50 3.31 22.13
N LEU A 554 -6.06 3.01 23.30
CA LEU A 554 -5.59 1.92 24.16
C LEU A 554 -5.71 0.57 23.45
N ALA A 555 -6.86 0.27 22.86
CA ALA A 555 -7.07 -0.97 22.10
C ALA A 555 -6.08 -1.10 20.93
N ARG A 556 -5.86 -0.01 20.18
CA ARG A 556 -4.86 0.03 19.10
C ARG A 556 -3.45 -0.26 19.62
N SER A 557 -3.06 0.36 20.74
CA SER A 557 -1.73 0.22 21.33
C SER A 557 -1.48 -1.18 21.85
N LEU A 558 -2.45 -1.76 22.59
CA LEU A 558 -2.39 -3.14 23.07
C LEU A 558 -2.28 -4.15 21.93
N LEU A 559 -3.06 -3.95 20.86
CA LEU A 559 -2.95 -4.79 19.67
C LEU A 559 -1.59 -4.62 19.00
N PHE A 560 -1.06 -3.41 18.85
CA PHE A 560 0.23 -3.18 18.17
C PHE A 560 1.41 -3.78 18.95
N ASP A 561 1.44 -3.58 20.26
CA ASP A 561 2.53 -4.06 21.11
C ASP A 561 2.47 -5.59 21.28
N SER A 562 1.27 -6.18 21.36
CA SER A 562 1.08 -7.61 21.62
C SER A 562 1.97 -8.14 22.76
N ASN A 563 2.10 -7.35 23.83
CA ASN A 563 3.05 -7.65 24.89
C ASN A 563 2.56 -8.86 25.72
N PRO A 564 3.31 -9.98 25.76
CA PRO A 564 2.90 -11.17 26.51
C PRO A 564 3.01 -11.03 28.04
N SER A 565 3.66 -9.99 28.56
CA SER A 565 3.81 -9.77 30.02
C SER A 565 2.56 -9.18 30.66
N ILE A 566 1.77 -8.42 29.89
CA ILE A 566 0.54 -7.78 30.35
C ILE A 566 -0.73 -8.54 29.91
N SER A 567 -0.59 -9.70 29.28
CA SER A 567 -1.72 -10.58 28.95
C SER A 567 -2.51 -10.96 30.21
N GLY A 568 -3.84 -10.91 30.11
CA GLY A 568 -4.79 -11.08 31.20
C GLY A 568 -4.98 -9.85 32.08
N THR A 569 -4.34 -8.72 31.76
CA THR A 569 -4.55 -7.46 32.50
C THR A 569 -5.90 -6.85 32.13
N VAL A 570 -6.58 -6.36 33.16
CA VAL A 570 -7.80 -5.58 33.06
C VAL A 570 -7.42 -4.10 33.13
N PHE A 571 -7.73 -3.36 32.08
CA PHE A 571 -7.49 -1.93 31.96
C PHE A 571 -8.81 -1.19 32.18
N LEU A 572 -8.76 -0.08 32.91
CA LEU A 572 -9.86 0.88 33.03
C LEU A 572 -9.60 2.00 32.03
N SER A 573 -10.63 2.40 31.28
CA SER A 573 -10.56 3.49 30.32
C SER A 573 -11.81 4.35 30.34
#